data_AF-R7IL78-F1
#
_entry.id   AF-R7IL78-F1
#
_cell.length_a   1.000
_cell.length_b   1.000
_cell.length_c   1.000
_cell.angle_alpha   90.00
_cell.angle_beta   90.00
_cell.angle_gamma   90.00
#
_symmetry.space_group_name_H-M   'P 1'
#
loop_
_entity.id
_entity.type
_entity.pdbx_description
1 polymer ?
#
loop_
_entity_poly.entity_id
_entity_poly.type
_entity_poly.pdbx_seq_one_letter_code
_entity_poly.pdbx_strand_id
1 'polypeptide(L)'
;MKRELKKEFKFGIFLLLWKTKNFSPADWEKKEDYDSTAVQAIYAACKEAYDEAKKAENPPSPESIAFFTNELLPLVAREMPACKYGEWFPLYECRIHLWLGDTDLAFKEALEIVRKKSSEFWAWSLLAVILIAQGKHDDAFTCLVKSATCPGEEKFRFSVRFDLARRLVERKMYPEAKFEADRGREGIEFYGHDVPDDIAALEGIPEYAAAPTLKDNKALYRKYLSSANELLLGNLPWFEAILGNKFTKKKSPEDKNRKAFLQYLHKKCNRQSAVLLSLCSCIERLD
;
A
#
# COMPACT_ATOMS: atom_id res chain seq x y z
N MET A 1 -13.40 -28.59 20.77
CA MET A 1 -12.84 -28.19 22.09
C MET A 1 -11.34 -28.03 21.93
N LYS A 2 -10.83 -26.83 22.20
CA LYS A 2 -9.42 -26.37 22.18
C LYS A 2 -8.65 -26.53 20.86
N ARG A 3 -8.79 -25.54 19.96
CA ARG A 3 -7.59 -25.02 19.28
C ARG A 3 -6.71 -24.49 20.41
N GLU A 4 -5.72 -25.28 20.83
CA GLU A 4 -4.65 -24.72 21.65
C GLU A 4 -4.06 -23.55 20.83
N LEU A 5 -4.21 -22.33 21.33
CA LEU A 5 -3.39 -21.22 20.85
C LEU A 5 -1.96 -21.67 21.07
N LYS A 6 -1.28 -22.12 20.00
CA LYS A 6 0.18 -21.98 19.96
C LYS A 6 0.42 -20.51 20.22
N LYS A 7 0.90 -20.18 21.42
CA LYS A 7 1.41 -18.83 21.72
C LYS A 7 2.61 -18.66 20.82
N GLU A 8 2.36 -18.12 19.64
CA GLU A 8 3.38 -17.72 18.70
C GLU A 8 4.29 -16.72 19.41
N PHE A 9 5.60 -16.92 19.31
CA PHE A 9 6.56 -16.02 19.94
C PHE A 9 6.45 -14.64 19.30
N LYS A 10 6.28 -13.61 20.14
CA LYS A 10 6.06 -12.23 19.74
C LYS A 10 7.36 -11.44 19.84
N PHE A 11 8.00 -11.18 18.70
CA PHE A 11 9.24 -10.42 18.60
C PHE A 11 9.07 -8.95 18.99
N GLY A 12 7.92 -8.35 18.70
CA GLY A 12 7.60 -6.98 19.13
C GLY A 12 7.60 -6.87 20.66
N ILE A 13 6.86 -7.76 21.32
CA ILE A 13 6.83 -7.84 22.80
C ILE A 13 8.19 -8.23 23.37
N PHE A 14 8.91 -9.16 22.74
CA PHE A 14 10.25 -9.52 23.18
C PHE A 14 11.19 -8.31 23.16
N LEU A 15 11.27 -7.56 22.06
CA LEU A 15 12.15 -6.39 21.98
C LEU A 15 11.71 -5.26 22.90
N LEU A 16 10.40 -5.10 23.15
CA LEU A 16 9.89 -4.16 24.15
C LEU A 16 10.44 -4.46 25.56
N LEU A 17 10.46 -5.74 25.96
CA LEU A 17 10.94 -6.19 27.27
C LEU A 17 12.48 -6.25 27.33
N TRP A 18 13.09 -6.78 26.29
CA TRP A 18 14.53 -7.01 26.21
C TRP A 18 15.32 -5.74 25.91
N LYS A 19 14.72 -4.76 25.23
CA LYS A 19 15.32 -3.47 24.80
C LYS A 19 16.40 -3.63 23.73
N THR A 20 16.29 -2.82 22.67
CA THR A 20 17.19 -2.91 21.49
C THR A 20 18.64 -2.56 21.81
N LYS A 21 18.90 -1.83 22.89
CA LYS A 21 20.26 -1.53 23.39
C LYS A 21 21.07 -2.77 23.80
N ASN A 22 20.43 -3.91 24.02
CA ASN A 22 21.10 -5.13 24.43
C ASN A 22 21.71 -5.91 23.26
N PHE A 23 21.49 -5.47 22.00
CA PHE A 23 22.21 -6.05 20.86
C PHE A 23 23.70 -5.78 21.00
N SER A 24 24.48 -6.86 20.98
CA SER A 24 25.94 -6.82 20.94
C SER A 24 26.42 -6.44 19.54
N PRO A 25 27.68 -6.01 19.37
CA PRO A 25 28.25 -5.75 18.05
C PRO A 25 28.14 -6.94 17.08
N ALA A 26 28.29 -8.16 17.60
CA ALA A 26 28.20 -9.39 16.81
C ALA A 26 26.78 -9.62 16.24
N ASP A 27 25.73 -9.14 16.92
CA ASP A 27 24.35 -9.28 16.45
C ASP A 27 24.07 -8.46 15.18
N TRP A 28 24.90 -7.46 14.89
CA TRP A 28 24.83 -6.61 13.70
C TRP A 28 25.64 -7.14 12.53
N GLU A 29 26.47 -8.16 12.74
CA GLU A 29 27.30 -8.74 11.68
C GLU A 29 26.43 -9.53 10.69
N LYS A 30 26.58 -9.19 9.41
CA LYS A 30 25.89 -9.89 8.33
C LYS A 30 26.52 -11.27 8.13
N LYS A 31 25.69 -12.30 7.93
CA LYS A 31 26.11 -13.66 7.54
C LYS A 31 26.01 -13.79 6.02
N GLU A 32 26.76 -14.70 5.40
CA GLU A 32 26.88 -14.79 3.93
C GLU A 32 25.52 -14.70 3.20
N ASP A 33 24.57 -15.54 3.58
CA ASP A 33 23.26 -15.63 2.91
C ASP A 33 22.11 -14.90 3.65
N TYR A 34 22.38 -14.31 4.81
CA TYR A 34 21.35 -13.78 5.70
C TYR A 34 21.70 -12.40 6.24
N ASP A 35 20.67 -11.55 6.38
CA ASP A 35 20.80 -10.32 7.14
C ASP A 35 21.19 -10.64 8.61
N SER A 36 21.76 -9.66 9.30
CA SER A 36 22.23 -9.84 10.68
C SER A 36 21.10 -10.24 11.63
N THR A 37 21.46 -10.84 12.77
CA THR A 37 20.47 -11.29 13.77
C THR A 37 19.61 -10.13 14.28
N ALA A 38 20.21 -8.96 14.50
CA ALA A 38 19.49 -7.76 14.88
C ALA A 38 18.48 -7.33 13.81
N VAL A 39 18.87 -7.34 12.53
CA VAL A 39 17.98 -6.99 11.41
C VAL A 39 16.80 -7.95 11.31
N GLN A 40 17.03 -9.25 11.47
CA GLN A 40 15.97 -10.26 11.43
C GLN A 40 14.97 -10.08 12.58
N ALA A 41 15.44 -9.79 13.80
CA ALA A 41 14.58 -9.54 14.94
C ALA A 41 13.75 -8.26 14.76
N ILE A 42 14.35 -7.18 14.25
CA ILE A 42 13.65 -5.92 13.94
C ILE A 42 12.60 -6.16 12.87
N TYR A 43 12.94 -6.86 11.78
CA TYR A 43 11.99 -7.20 10.73
C TYR A 43 10.79 -7.99 11.27
N ALA A 44 11.04 -9.00 12.09
CA ALA A 44 9.98 -9.79 12.72
C ALA A 44 9.07 -8.92 13.60
N ALA A 45 9.64 -8.01 14.39
CA ALA A 45 8.87 -7.08 15.21
C ALA A 45 8.04 -6.09 14.37
N CYS A 46 8.58 -5.58 13.26
CA CYS A 46 7.84 -4.70 12.34
C CYS A 46 6.68 -5.44 11.67
N LYS A 47 6.90 -6.69 11.24
CA LYS A 47 5.85 -7.51 10.63
C LYS A 47 4.74 -7.82 11.62
N GLU A 48 5.09 -8.15 12.85
CA GLU A 48 4.13 -8.34 13.94
C GLU A 48 3.31 -7.08 14.21
N ALA A 49 3.98 -5.93 14.36
CA ALA A 49 3.30 -4.65 14.58
C ALA A 49 2.38 -4.27 13.42
N TYR A 50 2.79 -4.55 12.18
CA TYR A 50 1.95 -4.39 10.99
C TYR A 50 0.70 -5.28 11.04
N ASP A 51 0.85 -6.55 11.43
CA ASP A 51 -0.27 -7.50 11.53
C ASP A 51 -1.21 -7.15 12.70
N GLU A 52 -0.68 -6.61 13.80
CA GLU A 52 -1.47 -6.09 14.92
C GLU A 52 -2.22 -4.82 14.52
N ALA A 53 -1.54 -3.87 13.87
CA ALA A 53 -2.14 -2.66 13.30
C ALA A 53 -3.30 -2.98 12.34
N LYS A 54 -3.24 -4.11 11.62
CA LYS A 54 -4.32 -4.58 10.75
C LYS A 54 -5.57 -5.04 11.50
N LYS A 55 -5.40 -5.55 12.72
CA LYS A 55 -6.47 -6.17 13.53
C LYS A 55 -6.94 -5.26 14.66
N ALA A 56 -6.21 -4.19 14.94
CA ALA A 56 -6.39 -3.36 16.11
C ALA A 56 -7.79 -2.72 16.12
N GLU A 57 -8.64 -3.21 17.02
CA GLU A 57 -9.86 -2.53 17.45
C GLU A 57 -9.56 -1.46 18.50
N ASN A 58 -8.41 -1.59 19.18
CA ASN A 58 -7.97 -0.72 20.28
C ASN A 58 -6.58 -0.13 19.99
N PRO A 59 -6.30 1.08 20.50
CA PRO A 59 -4.97 1.69 20.36
C PRO A 59 -3.90 0.90 21.13
N PRO A 60 -2.62 1.01 20.72
CA PRO A 60 -1.50 0.44 21.46
C PRO A 60 -1.42 0.98 22.89
N SER A 61 -0.85 0.18 23.81
CA SER A 61 -0.57 0.67 25.16
C SER A 61 0.46 1.80 25.15
N PRO A 62 0.47 2.70 26.16
CA PRO A 62 1.47 3.77 26.24
C PRO A 62 2.91 3.28 26.18
N GLU A 63 3.20 2.11 26.76
CA GLU A 63 4.52 1.48 26.74
C GLU A 63 4.90 1.03 25.33
N SER A 64 3.96 0.42 24.60
CA SER A 64 4.16 0.07 23.19
C SER A 64 4.42 1.33 22.37
N ILE A 65 3.60 2.37 22.53
CA ILE A 65 3.80 3.64 21.82
C ILE A 65 5.21 4.19 22.07
N ALA A 66 5.61 4.31 23.34
CA ALA A 66 6.92 4.81 23.69
C ALA A 66 8.05 3.99 23.09
N PHE A 67 7.93 2.65 23.08
CA PHE A 67 8.93 1.76 22.50
C PHE A 67 9.01 1.86 20.97
N PHE A 68 7.88 1.77 20.27
CA PHE A 68 7.86 1.82 18.81
C PHE A 68 8.37 3.18 18.30
N THR A 69 7.91 4.28 18.89
CA THR A 69 8.30 5.64 18.48
C THR A 69 9.76 5.96 18.82
N ASN A 70 10.22 5.65 20.03
CA ASN A 70 11.54 6.12 20.49
C ASN A 70 12.67 5.10 20.30
N GLU A 71 12.36 3.80 20.19
CA GLU A 71 13.37 2.75 20.07
C GLU A 71 13.31 2.05 18.71
N LEU A 72 12.16 1.50 18.31
CA LEU A 72 12.11 0.64 17.12
C LEU A 72 12.18 1.42 15.80
N LEU A 73 11.32 2.42 15.59
CA LEU A 73 11.24 3.16 14.32
C LEU A 73 12.56 3.87 13.96
N PRO A 74 13.29 4.52 14.89
CA PRO A 74 14.61 5.07 14.58
C PRO A 74 15.62 4.01 14.11
N LEU A 75 15.56 2.79 14.65
CA LEU A 75 16.39 1.69 14.19
C LEU A 75 15.96 1.18 12.83
N VAL A 76 14.64 1.10 12.58
CA VAL A 76 14.08 0.72 11.28
C VAL A 76 14.59 1.66 10.19
N ALA A 77 14.45 2.97 10.40
CA ALA A 77 14.89 3.98 9.44
C ALA A 77 16.40 3.90 9.14
N ARG A 78 17.22 3.52 10.12
CA ARG A 78 18.68 3.42 9.98
C ARG A 78 19.13 2.15 9.26
N GLU A 79 18.55 1.01 9.62
CA GLU A 79 19.10 -0.32 9.30
C GLU A 79 18.37 -1.00 8.13
N MET A 80 17.07 -0.77 8.00
CA MET A 80 16.23 -1.53 7.08
C MET A 80 16.37 -1.17 5.60
N PRO A 81 16.73 0.07 5.19
CA PRO A 81 16.92 0.37 3.76
C PRO A 81 17.98 -0.49 3.06
N ALA A 82 18.96 -1.01 3.80
CA ALA A 82 20.08 -1.80 3.26
C ALA A 82 19.84 -3.33 3.30
N CYS A 83 18.77 -3.79 3.94
CA CYS A 83 18.52 -5.22 4.10
C CYS A 83 17.71 -5.83 2.93
N LYS A 84 17.66 -7.16 2.86
CA LYS A 84 17.01 -7.90 1.77
C LYS A 84 15.52 -7.54 1.58
N TYR A 85 14.86 -7.15 2.66
CA TYR A 85 13.43 -6.82 2.67
C TYR A 85 13.15 -5.31 2.52
N GLY A 86 14.18 -4.51 2.23
CA GLY A 86 14.17 -3.04 2.19
C GLY A 86 12.94 -2.41 1.51
N GLU A 87 12.46 -3.05 0.45
CA GLU A 87 11.33 -2.58 -0.35
C GLU A 87 9.99 -2.56 0.40
N TRP A 88 9.79 -3.43 1.39
CA TRP A 88 8.53 -3.56 2.13
C TRP A 88 8.45 -2.69 3.38
N PHE A 89 9.57 -2.18 3.90
CA PHE A 89 9.54 -1.40 5.13
C PHE A 89 8.75 -0.11 5.07
N PRO A 90 8.76 0.68 3.98
CA PRO A 90 7.91 1.85 3.89
C PRO A 90 6.43 1.53 4.12
N LEU A 91 5.96 0.35 3.67
CA LEU A 91 4.60 -0.12 3.93
C LEU A 91 4.38 -0.42 5.43
N TYR A 92 5.33 -1.08 6.08
CA TYR A 92 5.24 -1.40 7.50
C TYR A 92 5.28 -0.16 8.38
N GLU A 93 6.21 0.75 8.10
CA GLU A 93 6.40 2.02 8.80
C GLU A 93 5.13 2.87 8.75
N CYS A 94 4.54 3.09 7.56
CA CYS A 94 3.27 3.80 7.44
C CYS A 94 2.14 3.15 8.27
N ARG A 95 2.07 1.82 8.28
CA ARG A 95 1.03 1.10 9.05
C ARG A 95 1.25 1.22 10.56
N ILE A 96 2.50 1.18 11.00
CA ILE A 96 2.88 1.35 12.39
C ILE A 96 2.56 2.78 12.82
N HIS A 97 2.93 3.80 12.04
CA HIS A 97 2.55 5.19 12.32
C HIS A 97 1.04 5.38 12.45
N LEU A 98 0.27 4.76 11.56
CA LEU A 98 -1.19 4.77 11.65
C LEU A 98 -1.68 4.16 12.96
N TRP A 99 -1.15 2.99 13.35
CA TRP A 99 -1.51 2.31 14.59
C TRP A 99 -1.14 3.09 15.84
N LEU A 100 -0.02 3.83 15.80
CA LEU A 100 0.41 4.73 16.87
C LEU A 100 -0.42 6.01 16.97
N GLY A 101 -1.29 6.28 16.00
CA GLY A 101 -2.13 7.48 15.94
C GLY A 101 -1.55 8.62 15.11
N ASP A 102 -0.33 8.49 14.59
CA ASP A 102 0.36 9.50 13.76
C ASP A 102 -0.17 9.50 12.32
N THR A 103 -1.47 9.75 12.18
CA THR A 103 -2.20 9.54 10.92
C THR A 103 -1.75 10.52 9.83
N ASP A 104 -1.38 11.75 10.18
CA ASP A 104 -0.88 12.74 9.22
C ASP A 104 0.49 12.37 8.66
N LEU A 105 1.37 11.81 9.50
CA LEU A 105 2.67 11.31 9.07
C LEU A 105 2.49 10.10 8.15
N ALA A 106 1.69 9.12 8.58
CA ALA A 106 1.35 7.96 7.77
C ALA A 106 0.79 8.36 6.40
N PHE A 107 -0.09 9.35 6.35
CA PHE A 107 -0.66 9.86 5.11
C PHE A 107 0.40 10.48 4.19
N LYS A 108 1.27 11.33 4.73
CA LYS A 108 2.36 11.96 3.97
C LYS A 108 3.30 10.93 3.36
N GLU A 109 3.69 9.92 4.13
CA GLU A 109 4.56 8.84 3.67
C GLU A 109 3.88 7.95 2.63
N ALA A 110 2.63 7.57 2.86
CA ALA A 110 1.86 6.77 1.92
C ALA A 110 1.68 7.48 0.57
N LEU A 111 1.49 8.81 0.55
CA LEU A 111 1.49 9.58 -0.70
C LEU A 111 2.81 9.46 -1.46
N GLU A 112 3.95 9.54 -0.78
CA GLU A 112 5.26 9.36 -1.42
C GLU A 112 5.44 7.94 -1.97
N ILE A 113 4.93 6.92 -1.28
CA ILE A 113 4.93 5.54 -1.76
C ILE A 113 4.08 5.42 -3.03
N VAL A 114 2.85 5.92 -3.02
CA VAL A 114 1.94 5.87 -4.19
C VAL A 114 2.53 6.63 -5.37
N ARG A 115 3.20 7.77 -5.16
CA ARG A 115 3.90 8.50 -6.24
C ARG A 115 4.99 7.68 -6.90
N LYS A 116 5.78 6.94 -6.11
CA LYS A 116 6.88 6.11 -6.60
C LYS A 116 6.38 4.80 -7.21
N LYS A 117 5.24 4.29 -6.74
CA LYS A 117 4.72 2.95 -7.02
C LYS A 117 3.25 2.98 -7.45
N SER A 118 2.90 3.91 -8.33
CA SER A 118 1.52 4.15 -8.76
C SER A 118 0.87 2.99 -9.52
N SER A 119 1.67 2.06 -10.06
CA SER A 119 1.19 0.83 -10.69
C SER A 119 0.92 -0.30 -9.69
N GLU A 120 1.32 -0.15 -8.43
CA GLU A 120 1.23 -1.19 -7.42
C GLU A 120 -0.10 -1.09 -6.67
N PHE A 121 -0.93 -2.13 -6.74
CA PHE A 121 -2.23 -2.14 -6.09
C PHE A 121 -2.13 -1.90 -4.57
N TRP A 122 -1.13 -2.49 -3.92
CA TRP A 122 -0.96 -2.44 -2.46
C TRP A 122 -0.62 -1.03 -1.97
N ALA A 123 0.01 -0.19 -2.79
CA ALA A 123 0.31 1.20 -2.43
C ALA A 123 -0.98 2.01 -2.31
N TRP A 124 -1.89 1.86 -3.28
CA TRP A 124 -3.20 2.50 -3.24
C TRP A 124 -4.10 1.94 -2.13
N SER A 125 -4.04 0.63 -1.88
CA SER A 125 -4.77 0.00 -0.76
C SER A 125 -4.29 0.54 0.60
N LEU A 126 -2.98 0.74 0.78
CA LEU A 126 -2.44 1.38 1.99
C LEU A 126 -2.99 2.80 2.17
N LEU A 127 -2.94 3.62 1.11
CA LEU A 127 -3.46 4.99 1.15
C LEU A 127 -4.95 5.02 1.50
N ALA A 128 -5.75 4.09 0.96
CA ALA A 128 -7.17 3.96 1.28
C ALA A 128 -7.40 3.70 2.78
N VAL A 129 -6.63 2.80 3.39
CA VAL A 129 -6.74 2.50 4.83
C VAL A 129 -6.46 3.74 5.67
N ILE A 130 -5.43 4.52 5.32
CA ILE A 130 -5.07 5.73 6.05
C ILE A 130 -6.14 6.82 5.88
N LEU A 131 -6.69 6.98 4.66
CA LEU A 131 -7.79 7.92 4.40
C LEU A 131 -9.06 7.57 5.17
N ILE A 132 -9.37 6.28 5.33
CA ILE A 132 -10.48 5.82 6.19
C ILE A 132 -10.27 6.29 7.62
N ALA A 133 -9.05 6.15 8.16
CA ALA A 133 -8.74 6.61 9.52
C ALA A 133 -8.82 8.14 9.66
N GLN A 134 -8.56 8.89 8.59
CA GLN A 134 -8.80 10.34 8.53
C GLN A 134 -10.28 10.73 8.30
N GLY A 135 -11.20 9.77 8.18
CA GLY A 135 -12.61 10.03 7.87
C GLY A 135 -12.87 10.46 6.42
N LYS A 136 -11.88 10.37 5.53
CA LYS A 136 -11.97 10.74 4.10
C LYS A 136 -12.46 9.56 3.26
N HIS A 137 -13.68 9.12 3.51
CA HIS A 137 -14.22 7.88 2.95
C HIS A 137 -14.39 7.87 1.42
N ASP A 138 -14.65 9.02 0.79
CA ASP A 138 -14.75 9.12 -0.68
C ASP A 138 -13.41 9.03 -1.38
N ASP A 139 -12.38 9.68 -0.83
CA ASP A 139 -11.00 9.56 -1.32
C ASP A 139 -10.50 8.12 -1.13
N ALA A 140 -10.79 7.52 0.03
CA ALA A 140 -10.44 6.12 0.27
C ALA A 140 -11.09 5.17 -0.71
N PHE A 141 -12.38 5.37 -1.01
CA PHE A 141 -13.11 4.58 -2.00
C PHE A 141 -12.47 4.71 -3.39
N THR A 142 -12.10 5.93 -3.77
CA THR A 142 -11.37 6.21 -5.00
C THR A 142 -10.02 5.47 -5.06
N CYS A 143 -9.27 5.46 -3.96
CA CYS A 143 -8.03 4.69 -3.85
C CYS A 143 -8.26 3.18 -3.95
N LEU A 144 -9.33 2.63 -3.37
CA LEU A 144 -9.68 1.21 -3.51
C LEU A 144 -10.01 0.86 -4.97
N VAL A 145 -10.79 1.70 -5.66
CA VAL A 145 -11.05 1.54 -7.10
C VAL A 145 -9.76 1.57 -7.90
N LYS A 146 -8.85 2.51 -7.60
CA LYS A 146 -7.54 2.57 -8.27
C LYS A 146 -6.71 1.33 -8.00
N SER A 147 -6.66 0.86 -6.75
CA SER A 147 -5.99 -0.37 -6.35
C SER A 147 -6.51 -1.59 -7.12
N ALA A 148 -7.83 -1.70 -7.26
CA ALA A 148 -8.49 -2.81 -7.93
C ALA A 148 -8.31 -2.84 -9.46
N THR A 149 -7.82 -1.74 -10.05
CA THR A 149 -7.59 -1.57 -11.49
C THR A 149 -6.11 -1.47 -11.86
N CYS A 150 -5.21 -1.50 -10.88
CA CYS A 150 -3.77 -1.56 -11.12
C CYS A 150 -3.39 -2.81 -11.94
N PRO A 151 -2.35 -2.72 -12.79
CA PRO A 151 -1.84 -3.88 -13.51
C PRO A 151 -1.30 -4.94 -12.53
N GLY A 152 -1.33 -6.21 -12.95
CA GLY A 152 -0.80 -7.35 -12.18
C GLY A 152 -1.77 -8.52 -12.10
N GLU A 153 -1.34 -9.59 -11.45
CA GLU A 153 -2.13 -10.83 -11.32
C GLU A 153 -3.32 -10.65 -10.37
N GLU A 154 -4.52 -10.99 -10.86
CA GLU A 154 -5.79 -10.80 -10.14
C GLU A 154 -5.86 -11.53 -8.80
N LYS A 155 -5.22 -12.70 -8.73
CA LYS A 155 -5.21 -13.54 -7.52
C LYS A 155 -4.65 -12.82 -6.29
N PHE A 156 -3.74 -11.85 -6.43
CA PHE A 156 -3.17 -11.13 -5.28
C PHE A 156 -4.08 -10.03 -4.74
N ARG A 157 -5.15 -9.67 -5.44
CA ARG A 157 -6.02 -8.53 -5.11
C ARG A 157 -7.27 -8.89 -4.31
N PHE A 158 -7.44 -10.15 -3.88
CA PHE A 158 -8.66 -10.58 -3.18
C PHE A 158 -9.01 -9.70 -1.98
N SER A 159 -8.03 -9.24 -1.21
CA SER A 159 -8.26 -8.36 -0.06
C SER A 159 -8.85 -7.01 -0.47
N VAL A 160 -8.30 -6.39 -1.53
CA VAL A 160 -8.81 -5.15 -2.11
C VAL A 160 -10.21 -5.32 -2.67
N ARG A 161 -10.48 -6.46 -3.32
CA ARG A 161 -11.81 -6.81 -3.84
C ARG A 161 -12.84 -6.88 -2.72
N PHE A 162 -12.51 -7.56 -1.62
CA PHE A 162 -13.38 -7.63 -0.45
C PHE A 162 -13.59 -6.27 0.21
N ASP A 163 -12.54 -5.46 0.36
CA ASP A 163 -12.66 -4.10 0.89
C ASP A 163 -13.56 -3.22 0.02
N LEU A 164 -13.42 -3.31 -1.31
CA LEU A 164 -14.27 -2.58 -2.23
C LEU A 164 -15.72 -3.07 -2.20
N ALA A 165 -15.95 -4.39 -2.11
CA ALA A 165 -17.29 -4.97 -1.96
C ALA A 165 -18.00 -4.44 -0.71
N ARG A 166 -17.33 -4.41 0.44
CA ARG A 166 -17.87 -3.84 1.69
C ARG A 166 -18.33 -2.39 1.49
N ARG A 167 -17.47 -1.55 0.90
CA ARG A 167 -17.79 -0.13 0.65
C ARG A 167 -18.91 0.06 -0.37
N LEU A 168 -19.02 -0.82 -1.35
CA LEU A 168 -20.12 -0.78 -2.32
C LEU A 168 -21.45 -1.15 -1.66
N VAL A 169 -21.48 -2.12 -0.75
CA VAL A 169 -22.66 -2.45 0.06
C VAL A 169 -23.08 -1.28 0.94
N GLU A 170 -22.13 -0.62 1.63
CA GLU A 170 -22.40 0.60 2.41
C GLU A 170 -23.04 1.71 1.54
N ARG A 171 -22.66 1.78 0.26
CA ARG A 171 -23.20 2.72 -0.73
C ARG A 171 -24.46 2.21 -1.46
N LYS A 172 -24.98 1.03 -1.08
CA LYS A 172 -26.12 0.34 -1.71
C LYS A 172 -25.94 0.04 -3.21
N MET A 173 -24.68 -0.08 -3.64
CA MET A 173 -24.28 -0.44 -5.01
C MET A 173 -24.12 -1.97 -5.10
N TYR A 174 -25.22 -2.69 -4.92
CA TYR A 174 -25.20 -4.14 -4.73
C TYR A 174 -24.72 -4.95 -5.95
N PRO A 175 -25.11 -4.65 -7.20
CA PRO A 175 -24.60 -5.37 -8.37
C PRO A 175 -23.08 -5.28 -8.50
N GLU A 176 -22.53 -4.09 -8.28
CA GLU A 176 -21.09 -3.85 -8.29
C GLU A 176 -20.39 -4.58 -7.13
N ALA A 177 -20.97 -4.54 -5.94
CA ALA A 177 -20.44 -5.24 -4.77
C ALA A 177 -20.35 -6.75 -4.99
N LYS A 178 -21.36 -7.33 -5.65
CA LYS A 178 -21.42 -8.76 -5.99
C LYS A 178 -20.29 -9.16 -6.93
N PHE A 179 -20.08 -8.36 -7.99
CA PHE A 179 -18.96 -8.57 -8.90
C PHE A 179 -17.60 -8.54 -8.16
N GLU A 180 -17.37 -7.56 -7.28
CA GLU A 180 -16.11 -7.48 -6.53
C GLU A 180 -15.94 -8.67 -5.57
N ALA A 181 -16.98 -9.04 -4.84
CA ALA A 181 -16.94 -10.18 -3.93
C ALA A 181 -16.62 -11.49 -4.67
N ASP A 182 -17.24 -11.73 -5.82
CA ASP A 182 -16.98 -12.93 -6.65
C ASP A 182 -15.54 -12.98 -7.14
N ARG A 183 -15.00 -11.85 -7.62
CA ARG A 183 -13.58 -11.75 -7.99
C ARG A 183 -12.64 -12.01 -6.81
N GLY A 184 -12.99 -11.51 -5.63
CA GLY A 184 -12.25 -11.80 -4.41
C GLY A 184 -12.28 -13.28 -4.03
N ARG A 185 -13.45 -13.93 -4.16
CA ARG A 185 -13.64 -15.37 -3.89
C ARG A 185 -12.78 -16.24 -4.80
N GLU A 186 -12.74 -15.94 -6.10
CA GLU A 186 -11.86 -16.65 -7.05
C GLU A 186 -10.38 -16.48 -6.70
N GLY A 187 -9.99 -15.28 -6.28
CA GLY A 187 -8.62 -14.99 -5.88
C GLY A 187 -8.20 -15.74 -4.61
N ILE A 188 -9.05 -15.80 -3.59
CA ILE A 188 -8.75 -16.47 -2.32
C ILE A 188 -8.81 -18.00 -2.43
N GLU A 189 -9.70 -18.54 -3.27
CA GLU A 189 -9.80 -19.96 -3.59
C GLU A 189 -8.50 -20.48 -4.23
N PHE A 190 -7.86 -19.68 -5.09
CA PHE A 190 -6.56 -20.02 -5.67
C PHE A 190 -5.49 -20.32 -4.59
N TYR A 191 -5.56 -19.66 -3.43
CA TYR A 191 -4.63 -19.89 -2.31
C TYR A 191 -5.12 -20.94 -1.31
N GLY A 192 -6.30 -21.53 -1.52
CA GLY A 192 -6.90 -22.49 -0.59
C GLY A 192 -7.24 -21.88 0.78
N HIS A 193 -7.56 -20.58 0.80
CA HIS A 193 -7.95 -19.87 2.00
C HIS A 193 -9.48 -19.69 2.06
N ASP A 194 -10.01 -19.65 3.28
CA ASP A 194 -11.44 -19.45 3.51
C ASP A 194 -11.86 -18.00 3.22
N VAL A 195 -13.07 -17.85 2.69
CA VAL A 195 -13.70 -16.53 2.49
C VAL A 195 -13.98 -15.91 3.87
N PRO A 196 -13.67 -14.61 4.10
CA PRO A 196 -13.99 -13.94 5.35
C PRO A 196 -15.48 -14.01 5.70
N ASP A 197 -15.80 -14.24 6.98
CA ASP A 197 -17.18 -14.42 7.47
C ASP A 197 -18.10 -13.25 7.12
N ASP A 198 -17.58 -12.03 7.16
CA ASP A 198 -18.31 -10.82 6.85
C ASP A 198 -18.65 -10.69 5.35
N ILE A 199 -17.79 -11.22 4.48
CA ILE A 199 -18.07 -11.34 3.04
C ILE A 199 -19.07 -12.45 2.76
N ALA A 200 -18.99 -13.57 3.48
CA ALA A 200 -19.98 -14.64 3.39
C ALA A 200 -21.37 -14.17 3.87
N ALA A 201 -21.41 -13.33 4.91
CA ALA A 201 -22.64 -12.77 5.46
C ALA A 201 -23.38 -11.81 4.51
N LEU A 202 -22.74 -11.31 3.45
CA LEU A 202 -23.39 -10.43 2.46
C LEU A 202 -24.58 -11.10 1.77
N GLU A 203 -24.55 -12.43 1.58
CA GLU A 203 -25.67 -13.20 1.01
C GLU A 203 -26.93 -13.16 1.89
N GLY A 204 -26.79 -12.81 3.18
CA GLY A 204 -27.90 -12.58 4.10
C GLY A 204 -28.62 -11.25 3.90
N ILE A 205 -28.06 -10.32 3.12
CA ILE A 205 -28.67 -9.02 2.81
C ILE A 205 -29.63 -9.21 1.61
N PRO A 206 -30.97 -9.07 1.78
CA PRO A 206 -31.93 -9.39 0.74
C PRO A 206 -31.69 -8.66 -0.59
N GLU A 207 -31.36 -7.37 -0.52
CA GLU A 207 -31.11 -6.53 -1.70
C GLU A 207 -29.80 -6.91 -2.42
N TYR A 208 -28.81 -7.42 -1.68
CA TYR A 208 -27.57 -7.93 -2.26
C TYR A 208 -27.79 -9.29 -2.92
N ALA A 209 -28.48 -10.21 -2.24
CA ALA A 209 -28.79 -11.52 -2.78
C ALA A 209 -29.62 -11.42 -4.07
N ALA A 210 -30.61 -10.54 -4.09
CA ALA A 210 -31.47 -10.27 -5.24
C ALA A 210 -30.80 -9.44 -6.36
N ALA A 211 -29.63 -8.84 -6.12
CA ALA A 211 -28.96 -8.03 -7.11
C ALA A 211 -28.45 -8.88 -8.30
N PRO A 212 -28.57 -8.36 -9.54
CA PRO A 212 -28.02 -9.02 -10.71
C PRO A 212 -26.50 -9.08 -10.64
N THR A 213 -25.93 -10.22 -11.07
CA THR A 213 -24.49 -10.35 -11.24
C THR A 213 -24.04 -9.57 -12.47
N LEU A 214 -23.10 -8.64 -12.31
CA LEU A 214 -22.49 -7.91 -13.41
C LEU A 214 -21.39 -8.72 -14.08
N LYS A 215 -21.17 -8.48 -15.37
CA LYS A 215 -20.03 -9.04 -16.12
C LYS A 215 -18.72 -8.30 -15.79
N ASP A 216 -18.80 -6.99 -15.58
CA ASP A 216 -17.67 -6.15 -15.17
C ASP A 216 -18.15 -4.86 -14.49
N ASN A 217 -17.23 -4.21 -13.77
CA ASN A 217 -17.43 -2.91 -13.10
C ASN A 217 -16.77 -1.74 -13.84
N LYS A 218 -16.54 -1.82 -15.17
CA LYS A 218 -15.77 -0.79 -15.89
C LYS A 218 -16.40 0.60 -15.82
N ALA A 219 -17.74 0.67 -15.86
CA ALA A 219 -18.46 1.94 -15.74
C ALA A 219 -18.20 2.61 -14.39
N LEU A 220 -18.26 1.84 -13.30
CA LEU A 220 -17.89 2.29 -11.96
C LEU A 220 -16.45 2.78 -11.94
N TYR A 221 -15.50 1.98 -12.44
CA TYR A 221 -14.09 2.34 -12.38
C TYR A 221 -13.79 3.65 -13.09
N ARG A 222 -14.30 3.84 -14.32
CA ARG A 222 -14.10 5.08 -15.09
C ARG A 222 -14.62 6.32 -14.34
N LYS A 223 -15.70 6.18 -13.57
CA LYS A 223 -16.28 7.28 -12.79
C LYS A 223 -15.33 7.79 -11.69
N TYR A 224 -14.55 6.92 -11.05
CA TYR A 224 -13.72 7.29 -9.89
C TYR A 224 -12.22 7.42 -10.22
N LEU A 225 -11.75 6.85 -11.33
CA LEU A 225 -10.32 6.86 -11.66
C LEU A 225 -9.73 8.26 -11.92
N SER A 226 -10.53 9.22 -12.41
CA SER A 226 -10.07 10.61 -12.59
C SER A 226 -9.71 11.26 -11.25
N SER A 227 -10.55 11.07 -10.23
CA SER A 227 -10.35 11.61 -8.88
C SER A 227 -9.11 11.04 -8.18
N ALA A 228 -8.71 9.80 -8.49
CA ALA A 228 -7.50 9.19 -7.92
C ALA A 228 -6.22 9.92 -8.33
N ASN A 229 -6.17 10.37 -9.60
CA ASN A 229 -5.03 11.13 -10.10
C ASN A 229 -4.99 12.54 -9.51
N GLU A 230 -6.15 13.16 -9.33
CA GLU A 230 -6.25 14.47 -8.70
C GLU A 230 -5.81 14.43 -7.23
N LEU A 231 -6.17 13.38 -6.48
CA LEU A 231 -5.68 13.16 -5.12
C LEU A 231 -4.14 13.10 -5.06
N LEU A 232 -3.51 12.43 -6.02
CA LEU A 232 -2.06 12.22 -6.05
C LEU A 232 -1.27 13.46 -6.52
N LEU A 233 -1.82 14.16 -7.52
CA LEU A 233 -1.12 15.16 -8.32
C LEU A 233 -1.66 16.59 -8.13
N GLY A 234 -2.84 16.78 -7.55
CA GLY A 234 -3.55 18.06 -7.50
C GLY A 234 -2.79 19.16 -6.75
N ASN A 235 -1.93 18.77 -5.81
CA ASN A 235 -1.10 19.70 -5.04
C ASN A 235 0.33 19.84 -5.59
N LEU A 236 0.63 19.24 -6.75
CA LEU A 236 1.93 19.40 -7.40
C LEU A 236 1.91 20.66 -8.28
N PRO A 237 3.03 21.41 -8.33
CA PRO A 237 3.12 22.59 -9.18
C PRO A 237 3.02 22.19 -10.65
N TRP A 238 2.20 22.92 -11.39
CA TRP A 238 2.21 22.85 -12.85
C TRP A 238 3.51 23.48 -13.38
N PHE A 239 4.10 22.84 -14.39
CA PHE A 239 5.24 23.39 -15.11
C PHE A 239 5.01 23.27 -16.61
N GLU A 240 5.44 24.28 -17.35
CA GLU A 240 5.44 24.24 -18.81
C GLU A 240 6.55 23.30 -19.29
N ALA A 241 6.18 22.31 -20.09
CA ALA A 241 7.11 21.37 -20.68
C ALA A 241 6.73 21.07 -22.13
N ILE A 242 7.75 20.88 -22.96
CA ILE A 242 7.58 20.32 -24.31
C ILE A 242 7.63 18.80 -24.15
N LEU A 243 6.51 18.15 -24.49
CA LEU A 243 6.45 16.70 -24.52
C LEU A 243 7.26 16.19 -25.72
N GLY A 244 8.42 15.61 -25.45
CA GLY A 244 9.21 14.92 -26.45
C GLY A 244 8.59 13.58 -26.83
N ASN A 245 8.91 13.07 -28.02
CA ASN A 245 8.44 11.76 -28.46
C ASN A 245 9.02 10.62 -27.62
N LYS A 246 8.35 9.46 -27.70
CA LYS A 246 8.75 8.18 -27.11
C LYS A 246 10.16 7.80 -27.59
N PHE A 247 11.07 7.45 -26.67
CA PHE A 247 12.33 6.82 -27.03
C PHE A 247 12.41 5.42 -26.44
N THR A 248 12.78 4.45 -27.26
CA THR A 248 13.10 3.09 -26.84
C THR A 248 14.60 2.98 -26.67
N LYS A 249 15.06 2.65 -25.46
CA LYS A 249 16.43 2.17 -25.28
C LYS A 249 16.43 0.74 -25.83
N LYS A 250 16.94 0.53 -27.05
CA LYS A 250 17.02 -0.82 -27.65
C LYS A 250 18.10 -1.65 -26.96
N LYS A 251 17.83 -2.22 -25.78
CA LYS A 251 18.73 -3.22 -25.18
C LYS A 251 18.03 -4.54 -24.80
N SER A 252 16.73 -4.55 -24.52
CA SER A 252 15.97 -5.77 -24.23
C SER A 252 14.47 -5.63 -24.57
N PRO A 253 13.73 -6.71 -24.91
CA PRO A 253 12.27 -6.73 -24.99
C PRO A 253 11.55 -6.28 -23.71
N GLU A 254 12.26 -6.31 -22.57
CA GLU A 254 11.74 -5.95 -21.25
C GLU A 254 11.97 -4.46 -20.91
N ASP A 255 12.64 -3.70 -21.79
CA ASP A 255 12.87 -2.28 -21.59
C ASP A 255 11.55 -1.50 -21.67
N LYS A 256 11.10 -1.01 -20.50
CA LYS A 256 9.91 -0.17 -20.39
C LYS A 256 10.04 1.05 -21.30
N ASN A 257 9.00 1.29 -22.10
CA ASN A 257 8.87 2.50 -22.90
C ASN A 257 8.90 3.74 -22.01
N ARG A 258 9.82 4.68 -22.28
CA ARG A 258 9.90 5.95 -21.53
C ARG A 258 9.43 7.11 -22.41
N LYS A 259 8.71 8.04 -21.80
CA LYS A 259 8.43 9.35 -22.38
C LYS A 259 9.48 10.33 -21.85
N ALA A 260 10.10 11.12 -22.72
CA ALA A 260 11.00 12.17 -22.31
C ALA A 260 10.22 13.48 -22.19
N PHE A 261 10.37 14.16 -21.05
CA PHE A 261 9.81 15.49 -20.83
C PHE A 261 10.97 16.49 -20.87
N LEU A 262 10.89 17.48 -21.76
CA LEU A 262 11.83 18.59 -21.79
C LEU A 262 11.16 19.75 -21.07
N GLN A 263 11.61 20.03 -19.85
CA GLN A 263 11.15 21.20 -19.11
C GLN A 263 11.67 22.46 -19.80
N TYR A 264 10.75 23.36 -20.18
CA TYR A 264 11.13 24.66 -20.71
C TYR A 264 11.43 25.58 -19.54
N LEU A 265 12.71 25.68 -19.17
CA LEU A 265 13.12 26.69 -18.19
C LEU A 265 13.30 28.02 -18.93
N HIS A 266 12.30 28.91 -18.85
CA HIS A 266 12.42 30.27 -19.35
C HIS A 266 13.38 31.08 -18.45
N LYS A 267 14.67 30.70 -18.38
CA LYS A 267 15.69 31.58 -17.80
C LYS A 267 16.01 32.64 -18.83
N LYS A 268 15.69 33.91 -18.53
CA LYS A 268 16.44 35.07 -19.05
C LYS A 268 17.88 34.97 -18.53
N CYS A 269 18.67 34.03 -19.04
CA CYS A 269 20.09 33.96 -18.76
C CYS A 269 20.78 33.13 -19.84
N ASN A 270 21.85 33.71 -20.36
CA ASN A 270 22.54 33.37 -21.62
C ASN A 270 23.29 32.02 -21.64
N ARG A 271 22.79 30.98 -20.96
CA ARG A 271 23.31 29.60 -21.02
C ARG A 271 22.18 28.59 -20.88
N GLN A 272 21.90 27.89 -21.98
CA GLN A 272 20.98 26.76 -22.01
C GLN A 272 21.49 25.66 -21.08
N SER A 273 20.64 25.21 -20.15
CA SER A 273 20.86 23.98 -19.39
C SER A 273 19.55 23.20 -19.46
N ALA A 274 19.52 22.15 -20.27
CA ALA A 274 18.40 21.23 -20.34
C ALA A 274 18.51 20.26 -19.16
N VAL A 275 17.51 20.27 -18.27
CA VAL A 275 17.37 19.27 -17.21
C VAL A 275 16.45 18.18 -17.76
N LEU A 276 16.98 16.97 -17.91
CA LEU A 276 16.21 15.82 -18.36
C LEU A 276 15.44 15.23 -17.16
N LEU A 277 14.16 15.54 -17.04
CA LEU A 277 13.31 14.92 -16.01
C LEU A 277 12.76 13.60 -16.55
N SER A 278 13.30 12.49 -16.04
CA SER A 278 12.78 11.14 -16.28
C SER A 278 11.62 10.85 -15.32
N LEU A 279 10.39 11.24 -15.68
CA LEU A 279 9.19 10.72 -15.02
C LEU A 279 8.85 9.36 -15.63
N CYS A 280 9.22 8.27 -14.94
CA CYS A 280 8.71 6.95 -15.25
C CYS A 280 7.24 6.85 -14.80
N SER A 281 6.37 6.50 -15.76
CA SER A 281 5.01 5.95 -15.56
C SER A 281 4.06 6.72 -14.64
N CYS A 282 3.42 7.77 -15.14
CA CYS A 282 2.15 8.27 -14.57
C CYS A 282 1.10 8.68 -15.63
N ILE A 283 1.32 8.38 -16.92
CA ILE A 283 0.30 8.64 -17.95
C ILE A 283 -0.14 7.29 -18.50
N GLU A 284 -1.05 6.62 -17.77
CA GLU A 284 -1.88 5.58 -18.37
C GLU A 284 -2.77 6.26 -19.41
N ARG A 285 -2.78 5.68 -20.63
CA ARG A 285 -3.66 6.11 -21.71
C ARG A 285 -5.12 5.96 -21.24
N LEU A 286 -5.83 7.08 -21.20
CA LEU A 286 -7.28 7.08 -21.32
C LEU A 286 -7.59 6.89 -22.80
N ASP A 287 -7.55 5.63 -23.27
CA ASP A 287 -8.17 5.20 -24.54
C ASP A 287 -9.27 4.19 -24.20
#